data_AF-A0A5E3XFH4-F1
#
_entry.id   AF-A0A5E3XFH4-F1
#
_cell.length_a   1.000
_cell.length_b   1.000
_cell.length_c   1.000
_cell.angle_alpha   90.00
_cell.angle_beta   90.00
_cell.angle_gamma   90.00
#
_symmetry.space_group_name_H-M   'P 1'
#
loop_
_entity.id
_entity.type
_entity.pdbx_description
1 polymer ?
#
loop_
_entity_poly.entity_id
_entity_poly.type
_entity_poly.pdbx_seq_one_letter_code
_entity_poly.pdbx_strand_id
1 'polypeptide(L)'
;MAIQKTGRLDSIVVNVILDELMRAAIDGGVASQRCETICLVMISLTSINVRGQILSKIRKALGKTSVKPTRDLADNTHWNEIASLTRLALIAHQHGKQTVLPQLYRPELLHLVTLIAGTGETLVRTTVWQLVLDTLQALWIVRSANAIAEPEIQTLHDEESTDETLRYFGLKRATYTGDPIPYVPFNEKEGLNNQEGLVSYLMRVMETAAQTKGLLNIWRARWMSLVTATAFQVSPAVQARAFIVLGALATSDVDGDF
;
A
#
# COMPACT_ATOMS: atom_id res chain seq x y z
N MET A 1 -7.92 26.61 -28.29
CA MET A 1 -9.25 26.27 -27.75
C MET A 1 -9.78 25.00 -28.42
N ALA A 2 -9.13 23.85 -28.16
CA ALA A 2 -9.49 22.56 -28.78
C ALA A 2 -9.03 21.33 -27.96
N ILE A 3 -8.89 21.45 -26.62
CA ILE A 3 -8.52 20.32 -25.74
C ILE A 3 -9.46 20.26 -24.53
N GLN A 4 -10.77 20.48 -24.76
CA GLN A 4 -11.77 20.44 -23.70
C GLN A 4 -13.03 19.68 -24.14
N LYS A 5 -12.85 18.57 -24.87
CA LYS A 5 -13.95 17.69 -25.31
C LYS A 5 -13.58 16.20 -25.33
N THR A 6 -13.00 15.71 -24.25
CA THR A 6 -13.01 14.25 -23.92
C THR A 6 -13.66 13.96 -22.57
N GLY A 7 -14.17 14.98 -21.87
CA GLY A 7 -14.80 14.83 -20.56
C GLY A 7 -16.30 14.60 -20.66
N ARG A 8 -16.71 13.34 -20.87
CA ARG A 8 -17.94 12.68 -20.35
C ARG A 8 -18.12 11.36 -21.08
N LEU A 9 -17.19 10.43 -20.90
CA LEU A 9 -17.62 9.03 -20.86
C LEU A 9 -18.56 8.93 -19.65
N ASP A 10 -19.72 8.33 -19.83
CA ASP A 10 -20.66 8.07 -18.74
C ASP A 10 -19.90 7.36 -17.62
N SER A 11 -20.02 7.85 -16.38
CA SER A 11 -19.34 7.27 -15.23
C SER A 11 -19.69 5.79 -15.06
N ILE A 12 -20.87 5.38 -15.53
CA ILE A 12 -21.31 3.98 -15.58
C ILE A 12 -20.41 3.18 -16.53
N VAL A 13 -20.17 3.69 -17.75
CA VAL A 13 -19.34 3.00 -18.75
C VAL A 13 -17.89 2.88 -18.27
N VAL A 14 -17.35 3.93 -17.64
CA VAL A 14 -16.00 3.88 -17.05
C VAL A 14 -15.93 2.81 -15.95
N ASN A 15 -16.91 2.74 -15.06
CA ASN A 15 -16.93 1.75 -13.99
C ASN A 15 -17.01 0.31 -14.52
N VAL A 16 -17.82 0.07 -15.56
CA VAL A 16 -17.94 -1.24 -16.20
C VAL A 16 -16.63 -1.66 -16.85
N ILE A 17 -15.98 -0.74 -17.60
CA ILE A 17 -14.67 -1.00 -18.21
C ILE A 17 -13.64 -1.31 -17.13
N LEU A 18 -13.60 -0.54 -16.04
CA LEU A 18 -12.67 -0.77 -14.94
C LEU A 18 -12.90 -2.10 -14.25
N ASP A 19 -14.16 -2.48 -13.99
CA ASP A 19 -14.50 -3.77 -13.41
C ASP A 19 -14.05 -4.94 -14.30
N GLU A 20 -14.23 -4.81 -15.62
CA GLU A 20 -13.81 -5.84 -16.56
C GLU A 20 -12.29 -5.92 -16.71
N LEU A 21 -11.58 -4.79 -16.72
CA LEU A 21 -10.12 -4.75 -16.71
C LEU A 21 -9.57 -5.40 -15.43
N MET A 22 -10.10 -5.04 -14.27
CA MET A 22 -9.71 -5.66 -12.99
C MET A 22 -9.96 -7.17 -13.01
N ARG A 23 -11.13 -7.61 -13.49
CA ARG A 23 -11.46 -9.04 -13.62
C ARG A 23 -10.48 -9.76 -14.54
N ALA A 24 -10.20 -9.22 -15.72
CA ALA A 24 -9.28 -9.82 -16.68
C ALA A 24 -7.84 -9.91 -16.15
N ALA A 25 -7.41 -8.96 -15.32
CA ALA A 25 -6.10 -8.99 -14.65
C ALA A 25 -6.05 -10.06 -13.56
N ILE A 26 -7.12 -10.20 -12.77
CA ILE A 26 -7.26 -11.27 -11.78
C ILE A 26 -7.26 -12.64 -12.48
N ASP A 27 -8.06 -12.82 -13.53
CA ASP A 27 -8.15 -14.09 -14.27
C ASP A 27 -6.83 -14.49 -14.95
N GLY A 28 -6.01 -13.50 -15.34
CA GLY A 28 -4.65 -13.75 -15.84
C GLY A 28 -3.65 -14.10 -14.73
N GLY A 29 -3.84 -13.53 -13.55
CA GLY A 29 -2.95 -13.64 -12.39
C GLY A 29 -1.79 -12.65 -12.40
N VAL A 30 -1.28 -12.32 -11.21
CA VAL A 30 -0.42 -11.15 -10.98
C VAL A 30 0.87 -11.14 -11.81
N ALA A 31 1.50 -12.30 -11.99
CA ALA A 31 2.76 -12.43 -12.73
C ALA A 31 2.57 -12.69 -14.24
N SER A 32 1.34 -12.58 -14.76
CA SER A 32 1.05 -12.86 -16.17
C SER A 32 1.25 -11.64 -17.06
N GLN A 33 1.59 -11.90 -18.32
CA GLN A 33 1.62 -10.87 -19.37
C GLN A 33 0.26 -10.17 -19.53
N ARG A 34 -0.85 -10.89 -19.27
CA ARG A 34 -2.19 -10.33 -19.31
C ARG A 34 -2.38 -9.26 -18.22
N CYS A 35 -1.97 -9.55 -16.98
CA CYS A 35 -2.04 -8.58 -15.88
C CYS A 35 -1.19 -7.33 -16.18
N GLU A 36 0.04 -7.51 -16.68
CA GLU A 36 0.90 -6.38 -17.04
C GLU A 36 0.35 -5.55 -18.21
N THR A 37 -0.23 -6.20 -19.23
CA THR A 37 -0.88 -5.48 -20.34
C THR A 37 -2.06 -4.64 -19.84
N ILE A 38 -2.85 -5.18 -18.92
CA ILE A 38 -3.97 -4.45 -18.32
C ILE A 38 -3.47 -3.30 -17.43
N CYS A 39 -2.39 -3.51 -16.68
CA CYS A 39 -1.72 -2.45 -15.93
C CYS A 39 -1.37 -1.27 -16.85
N LEU A 40 -0.73 -1.53 -18.00
CA LEU A 40 -0.37 -0.50 -18.97
C LEU A 40 -1.59 0.25 -19.52
N VAL A 41 -2.67 -0.47 -19.84
CA VAL A 41 -3.92 0.16 -20.31
C VAL A 41 -4.50 1.08 -19.24
N MET A 42 -4.52 0.64 -17.99
CA MET A 42 -5.11 1.40 -16.89
C MET A 42 -4.35 2.70 -16.56
N ILE A 43 -3.07 2.86 -16.92
CA ILE A 43 -2.31 4.11 -16.71
C ILE A 43 -3.11 5.31 -17.22
N SER A 44 -3.78 5.15 -18.36
CA SER A 44 -4.59 6.21 -18.99
C SER A 44 -5.94 6.49 -18.30
N LEU A 45 -6.41 5.56 -17.45
CA LEU A 45 -7.73 5.59 -16.81
C LEU A 45 -7.65 5.96 -15.32
N THR A 46 -6.45 6.08 -14.77
CA THR A 46 -6.26 6.34 -13.34
C THR A 46 -6.91 7.65 -12.92
N SER A 47 -7.68 7.58 -11.84
CA SER A 47 -8.27 8.75 -11.19
C SER A 47 -8.42 8.46 -9.70
N ILE A 48 -8.81 9.48 -8.93
CA ILE A 48 -9.13 9.29 -7.52
C ILE A 48 -10.24 8.23 -7.32
N ASN A 49 -11.23 8.18 -8.21
CA ASN A 49 -12.31 7.20 -8.14
C ASN A 49 -11.80 5.77 -8.40
N VAL A 50 -10.91 5.61 -9.39
CA VAL A 50 -10.29 4.30 -9.72
C VAL A 50 -9.48 3.78 -8.53
N ARG A 51 -8.69 4.65 -7.89
CA ARG A 51 -7.94 4.28 -6.67
C ARG A 51 -8.86 3.80 -5.57
N GLY A 52 -9.92 4.56 -5.29
CA GLY A 52 -10.92 4.18 -4.29
C GLY A 52 -11.59 2.84 -4.59
N GLN A 53 -11.92 2.59 -5.85
CA GLN A 53 -12.54 1.33 -6.30
C GLN A 53 -11.59 0.14 -6.13
N ILE A 54 -10.32 0.27 -6.55
CA ILE A 54 -9.30 -0.77 -6.41
C ILE A 54 -9.06 -1.07 -4.93
N LEU A 55 -8.79 -0.07 -4.10
CA LEU A 55 -8.54 -0.25 -2.66
C LEU A 55 -9.76 -0.85 -1.95
N SER A 56 -10.97 -0.47 -2.35
CA SER A 56 -12.20 -1.06 -1.83
C SER A 56 -12.32 -2.55 -2.17
N LYS A 57 -11.98 -2.95 -3.40
CA LYS A 57 -11.96 -4.37 -3.80
C LYS A 57 -10.89 -5.17 -3.07
N ILE A 58 -9.68 -4.61 -2.88
CA ILE A 58 -8.61 -5.27 -2.11
C ILE A 58 -9.08 -5.53 -0.67
N ARG A 59 -9.66 -4.52 -0.02
CA ARG A 59 -10.19 -4.68 1.35
C ARG A 59 -11.26 -5.76 1.42
N LYS A 60 -12.17 -5.81 0.44
CA LYS A 60 -13.18 -6.87 0.35
C LYS A 60 -12.53 -8.25 0.18
N ALA A 61 -11.54 -8.37 -0.69
CA ALA A 61 -10.81 -9.63 -0.91
C ALA A 61 -10.07 -10.09 0.36
N LEU A 62 -9.40 -9.18 1.06
CA LEU A 62 -8.79 -9.45 2.37
C LEU A 62 -9.82 -9.92 3.40
N GLY A 63 -11.00 -9.29 3.47
CA GLY A 63 -12.07 -9.73 4.38
C GLY A 63 -12.58 -11.15 4.08
N LYS A 64 -12.63 -11.57 2.81
CA LYS A 64 -13.02 -12.93 2.42
C LYS A 64 -12.06 -14.01 2.94
N THR A 65 -10.80 -13.67 3.23
CA THR A 65 -9.80 -14.63 3.72
C THR A 65 -10.19 -15.26 5.06
N SER A 66 -11.04 -14.60 5.85
CA SER A 66 -11.57 -15.11 7.12
C SER A 66 -12.55 -16.28 6.97
N VAL A 67 -13.15 -16.46 5.77
CA VAL A 67 -14.11 -17.54 5.52
C VAL A 67 -13.40 -18.89 5.45
N LYS A 68 -12.21 -18.92 4.82
CA LYS A 68 -11.34 -20.09 4.78
C LYS A 68 -9.92 -19.65 5.16
N PRO A 69 -9.62 -19.56 6.47
CA PRO A 69 -8.37 -19.02 6.96
C PRO A 69 -7.19 -19.90 6.59
N THR A 70 -6.06 -19.26 6.31
CA THR A 70 -4.76 -19.89 6.06
C THR A 70 -3.72 -19.29 6.99
N ARG A 71 -2.60 -19.99 7.20
CA ARG A 71 -1.50 -19.48 8.02
C ARG A 71 -0.74 -18.37 7.28
N ASP A 72 -0.46 -18.59 6.00
CA ASP A 72 0.09 -17.60 5.10
C ASP A 72 -1.03 -17.01 4.22
N LEU A 73 -0.98 -15.71 3.96
CA LEU A 73 -1.94 -15.04 3.07
C LEU A 73 -1.78 -15.52 1.61
N ALA A 74 -0.56 -15.90 1.21
CA ALA A 74 -0.26 -16.41 -0.13
C ALA A 74 -0.91 -17.77 -0.42
N ASP A 75 -1.17 -18.57 0.62
CA ASP A 75 -1.85 -19.86 0.49
C ASP A 75 -3.37 -19.74 0.34
N ASN A 76 -3.92 -18.53 0.52
CA ASN A 76 -5.36 -18.31 0.47
C ASN A 76 -5.90 -18.36 -0.96
N THR A 77 -7.10 -18.89 -1.17
CA THR A 77 -7.75 -18.93 -2.48
C THR A 77 -8.00 -17.55 -3.08
N HIS A 78 -8.08 -16.51 -2.24
CA HIS A 78 -8.21 -15.12 -2.67
C HIS A 78 -6.87 -14.40 -2.90
N TRP A 79 -5.72 -15.09 -2.71
CA TRP A 79 -4.41 -14.46 -2.87
C TRP A 79 -4.21 -13.82 -4.23
N ASN A 80 -4.55 -14.52 -5.30
CA ASN A 80 -4.39 -13.99 -6.65
C ASN A 80 -5.26 -12.73 -6.91
N GLU A 81 -6.49 -12.69 -6.35
CA GLU A 81 -7.33 -11.49 -6.38
C GLU A 81 -6.63 -10.32 -5.68
N ILE A 82 -6.08 -10.55 -4.48
CA ILE A 82 -5.35 -9.55 -3.68
C ILE A 82 -4.08 -9.08 -4.40
N ALA A 83 -3.26 -10.01 -4.90
CA ALA A 83 -1.99 -9.74 -5.54
C ALA A 83 -2.16 -8.96 -6.86
N SER A 84 -3.06 -9.41 -7.74
CA SER A 84 -3.36 -8.70 -8.99
C SER A 84 -3.91 -7.30 -8.72
N LEU A 85 -4.86 -7.15 -7.80
CA LEU A 85 -5.40 -5.83 -7.45
C LEU A 85 -4.34 -4.92 -6.81
N THR A 86 -3.39 -5.47 -6.04
CA THR A 86 -2.27 -4.71 -5.44
C THR A 86 -1.34 -4.19 -6.53
N ARG A 87 -1.07 -4.99 -7.57
CA ARG A 87 -0.33 -4.55 -8.76
C ARG A 87 -1.04 -3.42 -9.49
N LEU A 88 -2.35 -3.55 -9.67
CA LEU A 88 -3.20 -2.50 -10.24
C LEU A 88 -3.22 -1.22 -9.36
N ALA A 89 -3.18 -1.38 -8.03
CA ALA A 89 -3.13 -0.26 -7.10
C ALA A 89 -1.84 0.56 -7.23
N LEU A 90 -0.69 -0.08 -7.47
CA LEU A 90 0.57 0.61 -7.74
C LEU A 90 0.46 1.52 -8.96
N ILE A 91 -0.06 1.00 -10.06
CA ILE A 91 -0.26 1.81 -11.28
C ILE A 91 -1.21 2.97 -11.04
N ALA A 92 -2.31 2.71 -10.33
CA ALA A 92 -3.25 3.77 -9.97
C ALA A 92 -2.63 4.81 -9.03
N HIS A 93 -1.71 4.40 -8.16
CA HIS A 93 -1.02 5.26 -7.21
C HIS A 93 -0.11 6.29 -7.89
N GLN A 94 0.57 5.89 -8.97
CA GLN A 94 1.53 6.69 -9.73
C GLN A 94 0.88 7.87 -10.46
N HIS A 95 0.63 9.02 -9.81
CA HIS A 95 0.43 10.31 -10.51
C HIS A 95 1.05 11.47 -9.76
N GLY A 96 1.80 12.28 -10.52
CA GLY A 96 2.43 13.52 -10.11
C GLY A 96 1.52 14.76 -10.16
N LYS A 97 2.01 15.79 -9.46
CA LYS A 97 1.60 17.21 -9.44
C LYS A 97 0.30 17.61 -8.71
N GLN A 98 -0.63 16.71 -8.41
CA GLN A 98 -1.77 17.07 -7.55
C GLN A 98 -1.38 16.95 -6.07
N THR A 99 -1.24 18.08 -5.38
CA THR A 99 -0.71 18.14 -4.02
C THR A 99 -1.70 17.74 -2.91
N VAL A 100 -3.02 17.78 -3.17
CA VAL A 100 -4.04 17.63 -2.12
C VAL A 100 -4.86 16.33 -2.24
N LEU A 101 -5.24 15.91 -3.46
CA LEU A 101 -6.11 14.75 -3.66
C LEU A 101 -5.51 13.35 -3.36
N PRO A 102 -4.19 13.10 -3.54
CA PRO A 102 -3.58 11.80 -3.20
C PRO A 102 -3.61 11.45 -1.70
N GLN A 103 -3.94 12.42 -0.85
CA GLN A 103 -4.01 12.27 0.61
C GLN A 103 -5.22 11.47 1.10
N LEU A 104 -6.30 11.35 0.30
CA LEU A 104 -7.57 10.79 0.76
C LEU A 104 -7.49 9.32 1.18
N TYR A 105 -6.69 8.51 0.48
CA TYR A 105 -6.63 7.06 0.67
C TYR A 105 -5.36 6.60 1.37
N ARG A 106 -4.66 7.51 2.07
CA ARG A 106 -3.42 7.19 2.79
C ARG A 106 -3.64 6.11 3.85
N PRO A 107 -4.66 6.17 4.72
CA PRO A 107 -4.89 5.13 5.72
C PRO A 107 -5.18 3.77 5.09
N GLU A 108 -5.97 3.72 4.03
CA GLU A 108 -6.26 2.49 3.29
C GLU A 108 -5.01 1.87 2.67
N LEU A 109 -4.12 2.70 2.14
CA LEU A 109 -2.85 2.25 1.58
C LEU A 109 -1.94 1.67 2.67
N LEU A 110 -1.75 2.38 3.78
CA LEU A 110 -0.93 1.92 4.90
C LEU A 110 -1.45 0.60 5.46
N HIS A 111 -2.77 0.52 5.66
CA HIS A 111 -3.42 -0.71 6.09
C HIS A 111 -3.16 -1.89 5.15
N LEU A 112 -3.32 -1.69 3.84
CA LEU A 112 -3.01 -2.71 2.84
C LEU A 112 -1.54 -3.14 2.92
N VAL A 113 -0.61 -2.17 2.93
CA VAL A 113 0.83 -2.44 2.98
C VAL A 113 1.16 -3.30 4.19
N THR A 114 0.62 -2.97 5.37
CA THR A 114 0.91 -3.72 6.59
C THR A 114 0.43 -5.16 6.55
N LEU A 115 -0.65 -5.46 5.83
CA LEU A 115 -1.21 -6.80 5.74
C LEU A 115 -0.51 -7.67 4.69
N ILE A 116 0.05 -7.08 3.63
CA ILE A 116 0.59 -7.80 2.47
C ILE A 116 2.12 -7.86 2.47
N ALA A 117 2.80 -6.91 3.12
CA ALA A 117 4.26 -6.81 3.10
C ALA A 117 4.95 -8.13 3.49
N GLY A 118 5.94 -8.52 2.71
CA GLY A 118 6.71 -9.75 2.90
C GLY A 118 6.02 -11.05 2.49
N THR A 119 4.81 -10.99 1.93
CA THR A 119 4.06 -12.19 1.54
C THR A 119 4.05 -12.43 0.03
N GLY A 120 4.05 -13.72 -0.34
CA GLY A 120 3.97 -14.19 -1.74
C GLY A 120 5.25 -14.01 -2.54
N GLU A 121 5.08 -13.90 -3.85
CA GLU A 121 6.15 -13.80 -4.83
C GLU A 121 6.89 -12.46 -4.76
N THR A 122 8.16 -12.44 -5.19
CA THR A 122 9.01 -11.23 -5.21
C THR A 122 8.33 -10.05 -5.90
N LEU A 123 7.57 -10.29 -6.98
CA LEU A 123 6.82 -9.25 -7.68
C LEU A 123 5.82 -8.52 -6.77
N VAL A 124 5.09 -9.27 -5.93
CA VAL A 124 4.09 -8.69 -5.01
C VAL A 124 4.79 -7.92 -3.90
N ARG A 125 5.85 -8.50 -3.32
CA ARG A 125 6.67 -7.85 -2.29
C ARG A 125 7.27 -6.52 -2.77
N THR A 126 7.85 -6.53 -3.97
CA THR A 126 8.38 -5.33 -4.64
C THR A 126 7.26 -4.33 -4.93
N THR A 127 6.09 -4.78 -5.36
CA THR A 127 4.93 -3.90 -5.60
C THR A 127 4.49 -3.17 -4.32
N VAL A 128 4.44 -3.88 -3.18
CA VAL A 128 4.07 -3.29 -1.88
C VAL A 128 5.11 -2.30 -1.39
N TRP A 129 6.40 -2.60 -1.54
CA TRP A 129 7.48 -1.65 -1.26
C TRP A 129 7.38 -0.41 -2.15
N GLN A 130 7.18 -0.60 -3.46
CA GLN A 130 7.05 0.49 -4.44
C GLN A 130 5.88 1.43 -4.14
N LEU A 131 4.77 0.94 -3.58
CA LEU A 131 3.65 1.79 -3.16
C LEU A 131 4.07 2.83 -2.08
N VAL A 132 4.95 2.43 -1.16
CA VAL A 132 5.48 3.31 -0.12
C VAL A 132 6.58 4.20 -0.68
N LEU A 133 7.44 3.65 -1.53
CA LEU A 133 8.48 4.41 -2.24
C LEU A 133 7.89 5.55 -3.08
N ASP A 134 6.88 5.25 -3.91
CA ASP A 134 6.20 6.25 -4.74
C ASP A 134 5.53 7.34 -3.88
N THR A 135 5.06 6.97 -2.68
CA THR A 135 4.52 7.91 -1.69
C THR A 135 5.58 8.89 -1.20
N LEU A 136 6.74 8.38 -0.78
CA LEU A 136 7.85 9.18 -0.28
C LEU A 136 8.46 10.05 -1.38
N GLN A 137 8.70 9.46 -2.55
CA GLN A 137 9.25 10.17 -3.70
C GLN A 137 8.32 11.32 -4.13
N ALA A 138 7.00 11.10 -4.18
CA ALA A 138 6.05 12.16 -4.49
C ALA A 138 6.09 13.30 -3.46
N LEU A 139 6.20 12.98 -2.16
CA LEU A 139 6.34 13.97 -1.11
C LEU A 139 7.67 14.73 -1.22
N TRP A 140 8.77 14.00 -1.46
CA TRP A 140 10.11 14.56 -1.61
C TRP A 140 10.18 15.55 -2.77
N ILE A 141 9.68 15.17 -3.95
CA ILE A 141 9.64 16.04 -5.14
C ILE A 141 8.87 17.33 -4.84
N VAL A 142 7.71 17.23 -4.17
CA VAL A 142 6.89 18.41 -3.84
C VAL A 142 7.59 19.31 -2.81
N ARG A 143 8.22 18.75 -1.77
CA ARG A 143 8.80 19.53 -0.66
C ARG A 143 10.16 20.12 -1.00
N SER A 144 11.02 19.36 -1.69
CA SER A 144 12.32 19.84 -2.17
C SER A 144 12.16 21.03 -3.13
N ALA A 145 11.18 20.97 -4.04
CA ALA A 145 10.88 22.06 -4.95
C ALA A 145 10.42 23.36 -4.24
N ASN A 146 9.82 23.25 -3.06
CA ASN A 146 9.33 24.40 -2.30
C ASN A 146 10.31 24.88 -1.21
N ALA A 147 11.49 24.25 -1.07
CA ALA A 147 12.44 24.48 0.03
C ALA A 147 11.81 24.27 1.44
N ILE A 148 10.76 23.46 1.53
CA ILE A 148 10.06 23.07 2.79
C ILE A 148 10.39 21.61 3.11
N ALA A 149 11.56 21.13 2.68
CA ALA A 149 12.01 19.78 3.02
C ALA A 149 12.47 19.79 4.48
N GLU A 150 11.56 19.42 5.37
CA GLU A 150 11.86 19.10 6.77
C GLU A 150 12.88 17.95 6.84
N PRO A 151 13.77 17.92 7.84
CA PRO A 151 14.83 16.91 7.94
C PRO A 151 14.27 15.48 7.98
N GLU A 152 13.07 15.28 8.52
CA GLU A 152 12.39 13.98 8.61
C GLU A 152 12.11 13.37 7.22
N ILE A 153 11.75 14.20 6.23
CA ILE A 153 11.50 13.66 4.88
C ILE A 153 12.80 13.23 4.20
N GLN A 154 13.91 13.92 4.49
CA GLN A 154 15.23 13.56 3.97
C GLN A 154 15.69 12.24 4.58
N THR A 155 15.55 12.09 5.89
CA THR A 155 15.84 10.83 6.58
C THR A 155 15.04 9.66 6.01
N LEU A 156 13.73 9.82 5.82
CA LEU A 156 12.89 8.76 5.24
C LEU A 156 13.28 8.42 3.80
N HIS A 157 13.65 9.42 2.99
CA HIS A 157 14.12 9.24 1.63
C HIS A 157 15.47 8.49 1.60
N ASP A 158 16.39 8.80 2.51
CA ASP A 158 17.69 8.11 2.58
C ASP A 158 17.54 6.66 3.08
N GLU A 159 16.54 6.39 3.93
CA GLU A 159 16.25 5.07 4.49
C GLU A 159 15.47 4.13 3.54
N GLU A 160 14.74 4.66 2.54
CA GLU A 160 13.70 3.93 1.78
C GLU A 160 14.18 2.69 1.02
N SER A 161 15.47 2.67 0.68
CA SER A 161 16.12 1.60 -0.09
C SER A 161 17.23 0.88 0.70
N THR A 162 17.34 1.14 2.00
CA THR A 162 18.30 0.42 2.86
C THR A 162 17.94 -1.05 3.02
N ASP A 163 18.93 -1.89 3.31
CA ASP A 163 18.71 -3.32 3.55
C ASP A 163 17.75 -3.58 4.72
N GLU A 164 17.73 -2.70 5.72
CA GLU A 164 16.81 -2.78 6.86
C GLU A 164 15.37 -2.52 6.41
N THR A 165 15.12 -1.41 5.72
CA THR A 165 13.78 -1.07 5.20
C THR A 165 13.27 -2.15 4.25
N LEU A 166 14.13 -2.68 3.36
CA LEU A 166 13.74 -3.74 2.44
C LEU A 166 13.29 -5.03 3.15
N ARG A 167 13.88 -5.37 4.30
CA ARG A 167 13.48 -6.56 5.08
C ARG A 167 12.04 -6.46 5.58
N TYR A 168 11.56 -5.26 5.92
CA TYR A 168 10.16 -5.02 6.28
C TYR A 168 9.18 -5.45 5.19
N PHE A 169 9.60 -5.40 3.93
CA PHE A 169 8.82 -5.83 2.77
C PHE A 169 9.16 -7.25 2.31
N GLY A 170 9.99 -8.00 3.06
CA GLY A 170 10.45 -9.33 2.69
C GLY A 170 11.39 -9.33 1.50
N LEU A 171 12.18 -8.27 1.34
CA LEU A 171 13.16 -8.06 0.27
C LEU A 171 14.57 -7.87 0.84
N LYS A 172 15.56 -8.11 0.00
CA LYS A 172 16.96 -7.70 0.22
C LYS A 172 17.62 -7.45 -1.12
N ARG A 173 18.80 -6.85 -1.13
CA ARG A 173 19.63 -6.73 -2.33
C ARG A 173 20.86 -7.62 -2.22
N ALA A 174 21.24 -8.26 -3.33
CA ALA A 174 22.51 -8.98 -3.42
C ALA A 174 23.68 -8.02 -3.67
N THR A 175 23.42 -6.92 -4.36
CA THR A 175 24.34 -5.85 -4.69
C THR A 175 23.62 -4.51 -4.57
N TYR A 176 24.34 -3.43 -4.28
CA TYR A 176 23.74 -2.10 -4.06
C TYR A 176 22.77 -1.66 -5.18
N THR A 177 23.10 -1.97 -6.43
CA THR A 177 22.30 -1.63 -7.63
C THR A 177 21.44 -2.77 -8.16
N GLY A 178 21.47 -3.94 -7.53
CA GLY A 178 20.76 -5.13 -8.00
C GLY A 178 19.25 -5.06 -7.74
N ASP A 179 18.49 -5.81 -8.54
CA ASP A 179 17.06 -5.98 -8.33
C ASP A 179 16.78 -6.60 -6.95
N PRO A 180 15.68 -6.20 -6.28
CA PRO A 180 15.27 -6.81 -5.02
C PRO A 180 15.04 -8.32 -5.19
N ILE A 181 15.65 -9.10 -4.32
CA ILE A 181 15.47 -10.55 -4.21
C ILE A 181 14.68 -10.88 -2.94
N PRO A 182 14.02 -12.04 -2.86
CA PRO A 182 13.23 -12.37 -1.68
C PRO A 182 14.13 -12.53 -0.45
N TYR A 183 13.67 -11.97 0.65
CA TYR A 183 14.19 -12.21 1.98
C TYR A 183 13.14 -12.99 2.79
N VAL A 184 13.62 -14.01 3.51
CA VAL A 184 12.79 -14.85 4.36
C VAL A 184 13.37 -14.74 5.78
N PRO A 185 12.59 -14.35 6.78
CA PRO A 185 13.04 -14.32 8.16
C PRO A 185 13.51 -15.72 8.59
N PHE A 186 14.59 -15.78 9.38
CA PHE A 186 15.14 -17.04 9.88
C PHE A 186 14.17 -17.75 10.83
N ASN A 187 13.37 -16.99 11.59
CA ASN A 187 12.37 -17.51 12.50
C ASN A 187 11.18 -16.55 12.66
N GLU A 188 10.14 -17.01 13.37
CA GLU A 188 8.91 -16.23 13.62
C GLU A 188 9.18 -14.94 14.40
N LYS A 189 10.15 -14.96 15.34
CA LYS A 189 10.53 -13.75 16.11
C LYS A 189 11.09 -12.66 15.20
N GLU A 190 11.98 -13.00 14.29
CA GLU A 190 12.51 -12.04 13.30
C GLU A 190 11.40 -11.55 12.37
N GLY A 191 10.45 -12.42 11.99
CA GLY A 191 9.25 -12.02 11.24
C GLY A 191 8.39 -10.99 11.98
N LEU A 192 8.16 -11.17 13.29
CA LEU A 192 7.44 -10.22 14.13
C LEU A 192 8.19 -8.91 14.28
N ASN A 193 9.51 -8.95 14.53
CA ASN A 193 10.34 -7.75 14.61
C ASN A 193 10.31 -6.95 13.30
N ASN A 194 10.38 -7.62 12.14
CA ASN A 194 10.25 -6.95 10.85
C ASN A 194 8.87 -6.31 10.67
N GLN A 195 7.81 -6.94 11.18
CA GLN A 195 6.46 -6.39 11.16
C GLN A 195 6.32 -5.16 12.07
N GLU A 196 6.91 -5.19 13.27
CA GLU A 196 6.95 -4.03 14.18
C GLU A 196 7.76 -2.86 13.60
N GLY A 197 8.90 -3.15 12.98
CA GLY A 197 9.72 -2.19 12.25
C GLY A 197 8.98 -1.58 11.07
N LEU A 198 8.24 -2.40 10.30
CA LEU A 198 7.36 -1.92 9.24
C LEU A 198 6.31 -0.94 9.78
N VAL A 199 5.63 -1.27 10.87
CA VAL A 199 4.59 -0.40 11.45
C VAL A 199 5.19 0.92 11.92
N SER A 200 6.32 0.88 12.62
CA SER A 200 7.04 2.09 13.05
C SER A 200 7.47 2.96 11.88
N TYR A 201 7.99 2.34 10.81
CA TYR A 201 8.35 3.03 9.58
C TYR A 201 7.13 3.70 8.93
N LEU A 202 6.02 2.97 8.77
CA LEU A 202 4.78 3.50 8.18
C LEU A 202 4.14 4.62 9.01
N MET A 203 4.25 4.60 10.34
CA MET A 203 3.82 5.72 11.19
C MET A 203 4.62 6.98 10.91
N ARG A 204 5.96 6.88 10.81
CA ARG A 204 6.83 8.01 10.41
C ARG A 204 6.45 8.53 9.02
N VAL A 205 6.23 7.65 8.04
CA VAL A 205 5.76 8.04 6.71
C VAL A 205 4.43 8.79 6.79
N MET A 206 3.48 8.32 7.61
CA MET A 206 2.16 8.95 7.79
C MET A 206 2.26 10.35 8.40
N GLU A 207 3.07 10.49 9.46
CA GLU A 207 3.32 11.74 10.16
C GLU A 207 3.93 12.79 9.23
N THR A 208 5.01 12.41 8.53
CA THR A 208 5.63 13.27 7.54
C THR A 208 4.64 13.60 6.42
N ALA A 209 3.79 12.67 5.98
CA ALA A 209 2.88 12.91 4.86
C ALA A 209 1.67 13.81 5.18
N ALA A 210 1.19 13.83 6.43
CA ALA A 210 -0.06 14.48 6.81
C ALA A 210 -0.01 16.02 6.87
N GLN A 211 1.18 16.62 6.97
CA GLN A 211 1.44 18.08 6.98
C GLN A 211 0.79 18.89 8.12
N THR A 212 -0.25 18.37 8.77
CA THR A 212 -0.97 19.01 9.87
C THR A 212 -1.36 17.98 10.92
N LYS A 213 -1.36 18.36 12.20
CA LYS A 213 -1.81 17.49 13.31
C LYS A 213 -3.28 17.05 13.11
N GLY A 214 -4.14 17.93 12.59
CA GLY A 214 -5.54 17.61 12.31
C GLY A 214 -5.70 16.49 11.28
N LEU A 215 -5.00 16.56 10.15
CA LEU A 215 -5.07 15.51 9.13
C LEU A 215 -4.44 14.20 9.61
N LEU A 216 -3.33 14.28 10.34
CA LEU A 216 -2.68 13.12 10.96
C LEU A 216 -3.64 12.37 11.88
N ASN A 217 -4.37 13.09 12.74
CA ASN A 217 -5.34 12.49 13.65
C ASN A 217 -6.50 11.83 12.90
N ILE A 218 -7.00 12.45 11.83
CA ILE A 218 -8.01 11.84 10.95
C ILE A 218 -7.49 10.52 10.36
N TRP A 219 -6.23 10.51 9.91
CA TRP A 219 -5.62 9.31 9.33
C TRP A 219 -5.36 8.21 10.37
N ARG A 220 -4.86 8.55 11.55
CA ARG A 220 -4.70 7.61 12.68
C ARG A 220 -6.03 6.99 13.06
N ALA A 221 -7.07 7.80 13.27
CA ALA A 221 -8.41 7.30 13.60
C ALA A 221 -8.98 6.39 12.50
N ARG A 222 -8.76 6.74 11.23
CA ARG A 222 -9.19 5.91 10.10
C ARG A 222 -8.41 4.59 10.03
N TRP A 223 -7.10 4.62 10.22
CA TRP A 223 -6.26 3.43 10.20
C TRP A 223 -6.60 2.51 11.37
N MET A 224 -6.79 3.08 12.57
CA MET A 224 -7.29 2.41 13.77
C MET A 224 -8.58 1.64 13.45
N SER A 225 -9.58 2.30 12.87
CA SER A 225 -10.84 1.65 12.48
C SER A 225 -10.65 0.46 11.53
N LEU A 226 -9.76 0.58 10.54
CA LEU A 226 -9.46 -0.50 9.59
C LEU A 226 -8.76 -1.68 10.28
N VAL A 227 -7.79 -1.43 11.14
CA VAL A 227 -7.05 -2.50 11.83
C VAL A 227 -7.87 -3.15 12.92
N THR A 228 -8.71 -2.42 13.67
CA THR A 228 -9.67 -3.01 14.61
C THR A 228 -10.60 -3.97 13.87
N ALA A 229 -11.17 -3.55 12.73
CA ALA A 229 -12.04 -4.42 11.94
C ALA A 229 -11.34 -5.69 11.44
N THR A 230 -10.03 -5.65 11.22
CA THR A 230 -9.23 -6.81 10.75
C THR A 230 -8.72 -7.68 11.90
N ALA A 231 -8.28 -7.09 13.01
CA ALA A 231 -7.75 -7.79 14.18
C ALA A 231 -8.80 -8.69 14.84
N PHE A 232 -10.07 -8.30 14.77
CA PHE A 232 -11.19 -9.09 15.30
C PHE A 232 -11.86 -10.00 14.26
N GLN A 233 -11.25 -10.20 13.10
CA GLN A 233 -11.62 -11.26 12.14
C GLN A 233 -10.76 -12.50 12.37
N VAL A 234 -11.36 -13.68 12.22
CA VAL A 234 -10.66 -14.98 12.34
C VAL A 234 -9.88 -15.24 11.06
N SER A 235 -8.70 -14.62 10.91
CA SER A 235 -7.79 -14.85 9.78
C SER A 235 -6.33 -14.76 10.25
N PRO A 236 -5.68 -15.89 10.61
CA PRO A 236 -4.34 -15.89 11.21
C PRO A 236 -3.30 -15.14 10.38
N ALA A 237 -3.38 -15.23 9.04
CA ALA A 237 -2.47 -14.58 8.11
C ALA A 237 -2.39 -13.05 8.26
N VAL A 238 -3.48 -12.39 8.67
CA VAL A 238 -3.57 -10.93 8.77
C VAL A 238 -3.85 -10.43 10.20
N GLN A 239 -4.36 -11.30 11.07
CA GLN A 239 -4.79 -10.94 12.42
C GLN A 239 -3.64 -10.48 13.30
N ALA A 240 -2.54 -11.24 13.38
CA ALA A 240 -1.38 -10.86 14.20
C ALA A 240 -0.78 -9.52 13.74
N ARG A 241 -0.71 -9.31 12.42
CA ARG A 241 -0.26 -8.07 11.80
C ARG A 241 -1.14 -6.88 12.19
N ALA A 242 -2.46 -7.08 12.20
CA ALA A 242 -3.42 -6.05 12.60
C ALA A 242 -3.33 -5.70 14.11
N PHE A 243 -3.06 -6.69 14.98
CA PHE A 243 -2.85 -6.44 16.40
C PHE A 243 -1.58 -5.63 16.70
N ILE A 244 -0.49 -5.86 15.96
CA ILE A 244 0.74 -5.07 16.09
C ILE A 244 0.45 -3.59 15.78
N VAL A 245 -0.28 -3.31 14.69
CA VAL A 245 -0.68 -1.93 14.35
C VAL A 245 -1.61 -1.34 15.40
N LEU A 246 -2.59 -2.12 15.87
CA LEU A 246 -3.54 -1.68 16.89
C LEU A 246 -2.80 -1.23 18.17
N GLY A 247 -1.81 -2.01 18.61
CA GLY A 247 -0.97 -1.66 19.75
C GLY A 247 -0.17 -0.39 19.50
N ALA A 248 0.51 -0.28 18.35
CA ALA A 248 1.34 0.87 18.00
C ALA A 248 0.53 2.17 17.90
N LEU A 249 -0.66 2.14 17.26
CA LEU A 249 -1.54 3.29 17.16
C LEU A 249 -2.07 3.71 18.54
N ALA A 250 -2.46 2.74 19.37
CA ALA A 250 -3.01 3.01 20.71
C ALA A 250 -1.97 3.63 21.66
N THR A 251 -0.69 3.27 21.53
CA THR A 251 0.40 3.91 22.30
C THR A 251 0.75 5.29 21.77
N SER A 252 0.73 5.48 20.44
CA SER A 252 1.09 6.76 19.81
C SER A 252 0.15 7.93 20.12
N ASP A 253 -1.11 7.64 20.47
CA ASP A 253 -2.09 8.65 20.87
C ASP A 253 -1.85 9.14 22.32
N VAL A 254 -1.23 8.32 23.18
CA VAL A 254 -0.94 8.69 24.58
C VAL A 254 0.27 9.61 24.69
N ASP A 255 1.26 9.46 23.81
CA ASP A 255 2.50 10.24 23.84
C ASP A 255 2.36 11.65 23.22
N GLY A 256 1.30 11.92 22.46
CA GLY A 256 1.10 13.18 21.71
C GLY A 256 0.26 14.27 22.40
N ASP A 257 -0.20 14.00 23.62
CA ASP A 257 -1.13 14.83 24.41
C ASP A 257 -0.50 15.41 25.70
N PHE A 258 0.83 15.33 25.85
CA PHE A 258 1.60 15.96 26.93
C PHE A 258 2.57 17.03 26.41
#